data_AF-A0A1J4SG09-F1
#
_entry.id   AF-A0A1J4SG09-F1
#
_cell.length_a   1.000
_cell.length_b   1.000
_cell.length_c   1.000
_cell.angle_alpha   90.00
_cell.angle_beta   90.00
_cell.angle_gamma   90.00
#
_symmetry.space_group_name_H-M   'P 1'
#
loop_
_entity.id
_entity.type
_entity.pdbx_description
1 polymer ?
#
loop_
_entity_poly.entity_id
_entity_poly.type
_entity_poly.pdbx_seq_one_letter_code
_entity_poly.pdbx_strand_id
1 'polypeptide(L)'
;MMNRGTGEYAVTEPVNSMVERVAIRYFLDFVKGTELEGDWISKKYNIYGTNYGTVNFYSTEIPEHMQGSHLKAAVMDEAGQSPRLAYTTLRGRLNLFDGQLLMLSNPYMKKDPWLFLDLKKRYDEGDLTVLYLSFPSIANPAFSRKVYERDKKILTPEEFSFQHLGVYIKPQGLVYDYDRSAVVKEVKYNGETCFAGGDFGFDSTTLEIGFVNTVALHLVNEYFKVDIEPSGHVRAFAELIKRYHINIIFYDPAARAFMSEIQKGLTELKVPVKFEKANNDVHDGVREKNRALKGGKLIIDPKCYHLLDEDMGYIWKNGEPSGERHCEDASRYLIMGVKNFLHREYAPTKVEKKAKDWLAEHFQNLYDKVMNPKRKENIDWRDIF
;
A
#
# COMPACT_ATOMS: atom_id res chain seq x y z
N MET A 1 -17.22 -31.87 -9.46
CA MET A 1 -17.05 -30.54 -10.10
C MET A 1 -18.23 -30.09 -10.98
N MET A 2 -19.40 -30.75 -10.95
CA MET A 2 -20.60 -30.36 -11.75
C MET A 2 -21.57 -29.36 -11.05
N ASN A 3 -21.15 -28.63 -10.01
CA ASN A 3 -22.10 -27.95 -9.11
C ASN A 3 -22.33 -26.45 -9.37
N ARG A 4 -21.84 -25.88 -10.48
CA ARG A 4 -22.02 -24.44 -10.75
C ARG A 4 -23.07 -24.20 -11.83
N GLY A 5 -24.29 -24.72 -11.61
CA GLY A 5 -25.46 -24.41 -12.45
C GLY A 5 -25.87 -22.93 -12.40
N THR A 6 -27.14 -22.63 -12.70
CA THR A 6 -27.70 -21.27 -12.77
C THR A 6 -27.27 -20.33 -11.63
N GLY A 7 -26.77 -19.14 -11.94
CA GLY A 7 -26.30 -18.15 -10.95
C GLY A 7 -25.61 -16.94 -11.58
N GLU A 8 -24.92 -16.13 -10.76
CA GLU A 8 -24.21 -14.94 -11.23
C GLU A 8 -22.71 -15.21 -11.42
N TYR A 9 -22.18 -14.70 -12.52
CA TYR A 9 -20.77 -14.74 -12.91
C TYR A 9 -20.27 -13.33 -13.20
N ALA A 10 -18.96 -13.13 -13.18
CA ALA A 10 -18.38 -11.85 -13.55
C ALA A 10 -17.21 -11.99 -14.52
N VAL A 11 -17.08 -11.01 -15.42
CA VAL A 11 -15.88 -10.75 -16.21
C VAL A 11 -15.47 -9.31 -15.95
N THR A 12 -14.21 -9.09 -15.61
CA THR A 12 -13.73 -7.75 -15.26
C THR A 12 -12.56 -7.33 -16.14
N GLU A 13 -12.50 -6.03 -16.43
CA GLU A 13 -11.43 -5.38 -17.20
C GLU A 13 -10.84 -4.21 -16.40
N PRO A 14 -9.60 -3.76 -16.70
CA PRO A 14 -8.97 -2.63 -16.02
C PRO A 14 -9.80 -1.34 -16.06
N VAL A 15 -10.37 -1.00 -17.22
CA VAL A 15 -11.12 0.25 -17.45
C VAL A 15 -12.42 -0.01 -18.20
N ASN A 16 -13.40 0.89 -18.06
CA ASN A 16 -14.74 0.69 -18.64
C ASN A 16 -14.72 0.61 -20.18
N SER A 17 -13.82 1.33 -20.84
CA SER A 17 -13.68 1.26 -22.29
C SER A 17 -13.19 -0.10 -22.79
N MET A 18 -12.44 -0.85 -21.96
CA MET A 18 -12.01 -2.22 -22.26
C MET A 18 -13.16 -3.21 -22.05
N VAL A 19 -14.00 -2.99 -21.04
CA VAL A 19 -15.23 -3.79 -20.84
C VAL A 19 -16.05 -3.85 -22.13
N GLU A 20 -16.30 -2.69 -22.75
CA GLU A 20 -17.12 -2.62 -23.96
C GLU A 20 -16.40 -3.15 -25.20
N ARG A 21 -15.12 -2.79 -25.38
CA ARG A 21 -14.37 -3.10 -26.62
C ARG A 21 -13.81 -4.51 -26.68
N VAL A 22 -13.52 -5.11 -25.53
CA VAL A 22 -12.82 -6.38 -25.38
C VAL A 22 -13.76 -7.40 -24.76
N ALA A 23 -13.99 -7.35 -23.45
CA ALA A 23 -14.75 -8.36 -22.73
C ALA A 23 -16.13 -8.64 -23.34
N ILE A 24 -16.99 -7.61 -23.47
CA ILE A 24 -18.35 -7.77 -24.01
C ILE A 24 -18.30 -8.27 -25.45
N ARG A 25 -17.46 -7.67 -26.29
CA ARG A 25 -17.36 -8.04 -27.72
C ARG A 25 -16.97 -9.50 -27.88
N TYR A 26 -15.86 -9.93 -27.29
CA TYR A 26 -15.37 -11.30 -27.44
C TYR A 26 -16.30 -12.32 -26.76
N PHE A 27 -16.92 -11.95 -25.64
CA PHE A 27 -17.92 -12.79 -25.00
C PHE A 27 -19.13 -13.03 -25.92
N LEU A 28 -19.70 -11.96 -26.49
CA LEU A 28 -20.84 -12.07 -27.40
C LEU A 28 -20.50 -12.88 -28.65
N ASP A 29 -19.32 -12.66 -29.23
CA ASP A 29 -18.84 -13.45 -30.37
C ASP A 29 -18.68 -14.94 -30.01
N PHE A 30 -18.26 -15.24 -28.77
CA PHE A 30 -18.09 -16.61 -28.28
C PHE A 30 -19.43 -17.34 -28.04
N VAL A 31 -20.43 -16.66 -27.46
CA VAL A 31 -21.72 -17.30 -27.14
C VAL A 31 -22.67 -17.37 -28.32
N LYS A 32 -22.47 -16.55 -29.36
CA LYS A 32 -23.35 -16.49 -30.53
C LYS A 32 -23.51 -17.84 -31.23
N GLY A 33 -24.75 -18.26 -31.43
CA GLY A 33 -25.10 -19.55 -32.05
C GLY A 33 -24.85 -20.75 -31.16
N THR A 34 -24.56 -20.55 -29.87
CA THR A 34 -24.37 -21.62 -28.88
C THR A 34 -25.54 -21.65 -27.90
N GLU A 35 -25.62 -22.70 -27.08
CA GLU A 35 -26.63 -22.80 -26.01
C GLU A 35 -26.46 -21.74 -24.89
N LEU A 36 -25.30 -21.07 -24.86
CA LEU A 36 -24.98 -19.99 -23.93
C LEU A 36 -25.48 -18.63 -24.43
N GLU A 37 -25.98 -18.54 -25.67
CA GLU A 37 -26.58 -17.32 -26.18
C GLU A 37 -27.80 -16.92 -25.35
N GLY A 38 -27.98 -15.62 -25.16
CA GLY A 38 -29.11 -15.03 -24.46
C GLY A 38 -29.23 -13.54 -24.72
N ASP A 39 -29.74 -12.79 -23.76
CA ASP A 39 -30.16 -11.40 -23.93
C ASP A 39 -29.64 -10.48 -22.83
N TRP A 40 -29.50 -9.21 -23.16
CA TRP A 40 -29.19 -8.19 -22.16
C TRP A 40 -30.33 -8.01 -21.17
N ILE A 41 -30.07 -8.35 -19.90
CA ILE A 41 -30.96 -7.99 -18.79
C ILE A 41 -30.86 -6.49 -18.53
N SER A 42 -29.65 -5.94 -18.59
CA SER A 42 -29.42 -4.50 -18.56
C SER A 42 -28.17 -4.13 -19.34
N LYS A 43 -28.35 -3.39 -20.44
CA LYS A 43 -27.21 -2.79 -21.16
C LYS A 43 -26.56 -1.67 -20.34
N LYS A 44 -27.34 -0.93 -19.55
CA LYS A 44 -26.81 0.18 -18.73
C LYS A 44 -25.83 -0.31 -17.65
N TYR A 45 -26.10 -1.48 -17.08
CA TYR A 45 -25.28 -2.06 -16.01
C TYR A 45 -24.42 -3.22 -16.50
N ASN A 46 -24.32 -3.42 -17.82
CA ASN A 46 -23.61 -4.53 -18.45
C ASN A 46 -23.93 -5.90 -17.82
N ILE A 47 -25.20 -6.27 -17.79
CA ILE A 47 -25.68 -7.56 -17.28
C ILE A 47 -26.29 -8.34 -18.43
N TYR A 48 -25.65 -9.45 -18.80
CA TYR A 48 -26.10 -10.36 -19.83
C TYR A 48 -26.71 -11.61 -19.21
N GLY A 49 -27.91 -11.98 -19.64
CA GLY A 49 -28.63 -13.17 -19.18
C GLY A 49 -28.51 -14.30 -20.19
N THR A 50 -28.31 -15.51 -19.68
CA THR A 50 -28.30 -16.76 -20.45
C THR A 50 -29.28 -17.74 -19.81
N ASN A 51 -29.57 -18.85 -20.49
CA ASN A 51 -30.32 -19.96 -19.88
C ASN A 51 -29.63 -20.55 -18.63
N TYR A 52 -28.36 -20.24 -18.43
CA TYR A 52 -27.51 -20.75 -17.36
C TYR A 52 -27.16 -19.71 -16.30
N GLY A 53 -27.83 -18.54 -16.30
CA GLY A 53 -27.61 -17.48 -15.31
C GLY A 53 -27.11 -16.18 -15.94
N THR A 54 -26.51 -15.32 -15.14
CA THR A 54 -26.12 -13.97 -15.56
C THR A 54 -24.61 -13.79 -15.57
N VAL A 55 -24.13 -13.00 -16.52
CA VAL A 55 -22.74 -12.54 -16.61
C VAL A 55 -22.75 -11.03 -16.43
N ASN A 56 -22.14 -10.58 -15.34
CA ASN A 56 -21.92 -9.17 -15.04
C ASN A 56 -20.55 -8.75 -15.59
N PHE A 57 -20.50 -7.62 -16.29
CA PHE A 57 -19.23 -7.06 -16.74
C PHE A 57 -18.87 -5.81 -15.94
N TYR A 58 -17.71 -5.84 -15.27
CA TYR A 58 -17.28 -4.76 -14.40
C TYR A 58 -15.96 -4.13 -14.85
N SER A 59 -15.84 -2.82 -14.66
CA SER A 59 -14.54 -2.15 -14.64
C SER A 59 -13.94 -2.28 -13.24
N THR A 60 -12.64 -2.57 -13.17
CA THR A 60 -11.89 -2.62 -11.90
C THR A 60 -11.36 -1.26 -11.47
N GLU A 61 -11.52 -0.23 -12.30
CA GLU A 61 -11.16 1.16 -12.00
C GLU A 61 -11.88 1.72 -10.76
N ILE A 62 -13.12 1.29 -10.53
CA ILE A 62 -13.92 1.65 -9.35
C ILE A 62 -14.39 0.35 -8.68
N PRO A 63 -13.54 -0.28 -7.83
CA PRO A 63 -13.83 -1.58 -7.23
C PRO A 63 -15.16 -1.67 -6.48
N GLU A 64 -15.62 -0.56 -5.91
CA GLU A 64 -16.85 -0.46 -5.13
C GLU A 64 -18.10 -0.86 -5.93
N HIS A 65 -18.09 -0.67 -7.25
CA HIS A 65 -19.21 -1.05 -8.11
C HIS A 65 -19.45 -2.57 -8.16
N MET A 66 -18.45 -3.38 -7.79
CA MET A 66 -18.55 -4.84 -7.76
C MET A 66 -19.18 -5.40 -6.47
N GLN A 67 -19.50 -4.57 -5.48
CA GLN A 67 -19.89 -5.05 -4.15
C GLN A 67 -21.31 -5.65 -4.08
N GLY A 68 -22.15 -5.43 -5.09
CA GLY A 68 -23.59 -5.76 -5.05
C GLY A 68 -24.00 -7.21 -5.34
N SER A 69 -23.09 -8.06 -5.84
CA SER A 69 -23.43 -9.41 -6.34
C SER A 69 -22.70 -10.53 -5.59
N HIS A 70 -23.35 -11.70 -5.43
CA HIS A 70 -22.70 -12.93 -4.98
C HIS A 70 -22.39 -13.81 -6.18
N LEU A 71 -21.11 -14.08 -6.41
CA LEU A 71 -20.61 -14.67 -7.65
C LEU A 71 -20.21 -16.13 -7.47
N LYS A 72 -20.52 -16.98 -8.45
CA LYS A 72 -20.08 -18.39 -8.48
C LYS A 72 -18.70 -18.59 -9.06
N ALA A 73 -18.32 -17.73 -9.99
CA ALA A 73 -16.97 -17.62 -10.52
C ALA A 73 -16.77 -16.23 -11.12
N ALA A 74 -15.52 -15.81 -11.23
CA ALA A 74 -15.17 -14.57 -11.89
C ALA A 74 -13.90 -14.74 -12.74
N VAL A 75 -13.83 -13.99 -13.83
CA VAL A 75 -12.64 -13.81 -14.64
C VAL A 75 -12.19 -12.36 -14.48
N MET A 76 -10.91 -12.17 -14.23
CA MET A 76 -10.27 -10.86 -14.16
C MET A 76 -9.20 -10.82 -15.25
N ASP A 77 -9.56 -10.20 -16.38
CA ASP A 77 -8.65 -10.02 -17.48
C ASP A 77 -7.73 -8.83 -17.23
N GLU A 78 -6.51 -8.93 -17.76
CA GLU A 78 -5.41 -8.03 -17.49
C GLU A 78 -5.24 -7.68 -16.00
N ALA A 79 -5.36 -8.69 -15.13
CA ALA A 79 -5.42 -8.54 -13.67
C ALA A 79 -4.22 -7.78 -13.07
N GLY A 80 -3.04 -7.88 -13.69
CA GLY A 80 -1.84 -7.13 -13.30
C GLY A 80 -1.93 -5.63 -13.55
N GLN A 81 -2.95 -5.14 -14.27
CA GLN A 81 -3.22 -3.71 -14.44
C GLN A 81 -4.24 -3.15 -13.46
N SER A 82 -4.97 -4.02 -12.75
CA SER A 82 -6.02 -3.64 -11.80
C SER A 82 -5.46 -3.40 -10.40
N PRO A 83 -6.07 -2.51 -9.60
CA PRO A 83 -5.66 -2.29 -8.23
C PRO A 83 -5.90 -3.54 -7.37
N ARG A 84 -5.06 -3.77 -6.37
CA ARG A 84 -5.22 -4.88 -5.41
C ARG A 84 -6.59 -4.88 -4.71
N LEU A 85 -7.18 -3.70 -4.53
CA LEU A 85 -8.53 -3.56 -3.98
C LEU A 85 -9.60 -4.26 -4.84
N ALA A 86 -9.43 -4.28 -6.17
CA ALA A 86 -10.34 -5.01 -7.06
C ALA A 86 -10.29 -6.53 -6.79
N TYR A 87 -9.07 -7.08 -6.66
CA TYR A 87 -8.87 -8.49 -6.32
C TYR A 87 -9.52 -8.87 -4.98
N THR A 88 -9.28 -8.08 -3.94
CA THR A 88 -9.84 -8.34 -2.61
C THR A 88 -11.37 -8.21 -2.60
N THR A 89 -11.91 -7.20 -3.29
CA THR A 89 -13.36 -7.00 -3.43
C THR A 89 -14.02 -8.18 -4.14
N LEU A 90 -13.48 -8.59 -5.29
CA LEU A 90 -14.01 -9.69 -6.11
C LEU A 90 -13.92 -11.03 -5.37
N ARG A 91 -12.80 -11.29 -4.67
CA ARG A 91 -12.70 -12.44 -3.76
C ARG A 91 -13.79 -12.46 -2.71
N GLY A 92 -14.09 -11.33 -2.09
CA GLY A 92 -15.17 -11.21 -1.12
C GLY A 92 -16.54 -11.60 -1.69
N ARG A 93 -16.77 -11.41 -3.01
CA ARG A 93 -18.01 -11.79 -3.69
C ARG A 93 -18.14 -13.28 -3.97
N LEU A 94 -17.02 -14.00 -4.00
CA LEU A 94 -16.96 -15.44 -4.29
C LEU A 94 -17.16 -16.31 -3.05
N ASN A 95 -17.05 -15.74 -1.84
CA ASN A 95 -17.06 -16.47 -0.57
C ASN A 95 -18.31 -17.33 -0.35
N LEU A 96 -19.50 -16.87 -0.76
CA LEU A 96 -20.76 -17.58 -0.52
C LEU A 96 -20.82 -18.94 -1.22
N PHE A 97 -20.19 -19.06 -2.38
CA PHE A 97 -20.28 -20.23 -3.26
C PHE A 97 -18.97 -21.00 -3.37
N ASP A 98 -17.97 -20.65 -2.54
CA ASP A 98 -16.60 -21.14 -2.70
C ASP A 98 -16.13 -21.01 -4.17
N GLY A 99 -16.36 -19.81 -4.72
CA GLY A 99 -16.19 -19.51 -6.13
C GLY A 99 -14.73 -19.41 -6.55
N GLN A 100 -14.45 -19.72 -7.82
CA GLN A 100 -13.09 -19.58 -8.37
C GLN A 100 -12.92 -18.22 -9.06
N LEU A 101 -11.72 -17.66 -8.89
CA LEU A 101 -11.26 -16.49 -9.61
C LEU A 101 -10.16 -16.91 -10.60
N LEU A 102 -10.41 -16.72 -11.89
CA LEU A 102 -9.40 -16.86 -12.94
C LEU A 102 -8.82 -15.48 -13.25
N MET A 103 -7.50 -15.34 -13.12
CA MET A 103 -6.79 -14.10 -13.47
C MET A 103 -5.90 -14.37 -14.69
N LEU A 104 -6.01 -13.52 -15.69
CA LEU A 104 -5.19 -13.53 -16.90
C LEU A 104 -4.42 -12.22 -16.95
N SER A 105 -3.12 -12.27 -17.26
CA SER A 105 -2.33 -11.04 -17.36
C SER A 105 -0.97 -11.27 -18.00
N ASN A 106 -0.46 -10.22 -18.64
CA ASN A 106 0.97 -10.07 -18.92
C ASN A 106 1.68 -9.40 -17.73
N PRO A 107 3.00 -9.61 -17.53
CA PRO A 107 3.77 -8.75 -16.64
C PRO A 107 3.65 -7.29 -17.08
N TYR A 108 3.27 -6.41 -16.14
CA TYR A 108 3.19 -4.98 -16.38
C TYR A 108 4.17 -4.24 -15.49
N MET A 109 4.79 -3.18 -16.01
CA MET A 109 5.51 -2.20 -15.20
C MET A 109 4.49 -1.29 -14.54
N LYS A 110 3.64 -1.90 -13.71
CA LYS A 110 2.68 -1.22 -12.86
C LYS A 110 3.32 -0.90 -11.54
N LYS A 111 2.76 0.17 -11.00
CA LYS A 111 3.08 0.76 -9.72
C LYS A 111 2.80 -0.21 -8.56
N ASP A 112 1.73 -1.02 -8.57
CA ASP A 112 1.56 -2.15 -7.64
C ASP A 112 1.53 -3.50 -8.38
N PRO A 113 2.63 -4.29 -8.37
CA PRO A 113 2.69 -5.61 -8.99
C PRO A 113 2.20 -6.74 -8.05
N TRP A 114 1.16 -6.51 -7.24
CA TRP A 114 0.64 -7.46 -6.25
C TRP A 114 0.39 -8.87 -6.81
N LEU A 115 -0.06 -8.98 -8.06
CA LEU A 115 -0.28 -10.27 -8.74
C LEU A 115 1.03 -11.05 -8.87
N PHE A 116 2.11 -10.38 -9.26
CA PHE A 116 3.38 -11.01 -9.59
C PHE A 116 4.30 -11.20 -8.39
N LEU A 117 4.12 -10.41 -7.32
CA LEU A 117 4.90 -10.54 -6.10
C LEU A 117 4.15 -11.31 -5.02
N ASP A 118 2.97 -10.82 -4.61
CA ASP A 118 2.30 -11.31 -3.41
C ASP A 118 1.60 -12.66 -3.65
N LEU A 119 0.88 -12.82 -4.77
CA LEU A 119 0.25 -14.10 -5.10
C LEU A 119 1.26 -15.16 -5.51
N LYS A 120 2.33 -14.75 -6.22
CA LYS A 120 3.44 -15.66 -6.52
C LYS A 120 4.10 -16.16 -5.24
N LYS A 121 4.38 -15.27 -4.28
CA LYS A 121 4.94 -15.65 -2.98
C LYS A 121 4.04 -16.67 -2.26
N ARG A 122 2.73 -16.42 -2.19
CA ARG A 122 1.78 -17.38 -1.58
C ARG A 122 1.83 -18.75 -2.24
N TYR A 123 1.86 -18.81 -3.57
CA TYR A 123 2.01 -20.06 -4.31
C TYR A 123 3.33 -20.77 -3.98
N ASP A 124 4.45 -20.03 -3.97
CA ASP A 124 5.78 -20.58 -3.67
C ASP A 124 5.89 -21.10 -2.23
N GLU A 125 5.15 -20.49 -1.29
CA GLU A 125 5.04 -20.92 0.10
C GLU A 125 4.07 -22.10 0.30
N GLY A 126 3.46 -22.62 -0.77
CA GLY A 126 2.61 -23.82 -0.75
C GLY A 126 1.14 -23.55 -0.40
N ASP A 127 0.65 -22.32 -0.57
CA ASP A 127 -0.77 -22.01 -0.41
C ASP A 127 -1.63 -22.76 -1.44
N LEU A 128 -2.33 -23.80 -0.99
CA LEU A 128 -3.18 -24.67 -1.83
C LEU A 128 -4.38 -23.94 -2.46
N THR A 129 -4.69 -22.71 -2.04
CA THR A 129 -5.78 -21.89 -2.61
C THR A 129 -5.34 -21.08 -3.83
N VAL A 130 -4.04 -21.08 -4.15
CA VAL A 130 -3.47 -20.34 -5.27
C VAL A 130 -2.84 -21.32 -6.24
N LEU A 131 -3.16 -21.18 -7.53
CA LEU A 131 -2.42 -21.81 -8.62
C LEU A 131 -1.82 -20.68 -9.46
N TYR A 132 -0.49 -20.63 -9.52
CA TYR A 132 0.23 -19.63 -10.32
C TYR A 132 0.93 -20.31 -11.49
N LEU A 133 0.51 -19.97 -12.72
CA LEU A 133 1.10 -20.48 -13.95
C LEU A 133 1.65 -19.31 -14.76
N SER A 134 2.85 -19.48 -15.30
CA SER A 134 3.45 -18.55 -16.26
C SER A 134 3.81 -19.29 -17.53
N PHE A 135 3.58 -18.65 -18.68
CA PHE A 135 3.80 -19.22 -19.99
C PHE A 135 4.69 -18.28 -20.81
N PRO A 136 5.76 -18.80 -21.45
CA PRO A 136 6.52 -18.00 -22.40
C PRO A 136 5.70 -17.77 -23.67
N SER A 137 6.01 -16.71 -24.44
CA SER A 137 5.29 -16.39 -25.67
C SER A 137 5.25 -17.54 -26.68
N ILE A 138 6.30 -18.37 -26.72
CA ILE A 138 6.39 -19.58 -27.58
C ILE A 138 5.47 -20.73 -27.15
N ALA A 139 4.82 -20.65 -25.98
CA ALA A 139 3.76 -21.58 -25.60
C ALA A 139 2.51 -21.39 -26.46
N ASN A 140 2.30 -20.18 -27.01
CA ASN A 140 1.30 -19.94 -28.04
C ASN A 140 1.83 -20.42 -29.40
N PRO A 141 1.23 -21.46 -30.02
CA PRO A 141 1.69 -21.98 -31.31
C PRO A 141 1.61 -20.95 -32.46
N ALA A 142 0.77 -19.92 -32.31
CA ALA A 142 0.64 -18.84 -33.28
C ALA A 142 1.75 -17.77 -33.15
N PHE A 143 2.54 -17.77 -32.07
CA PHE A 143 3.60 -16.78 -31.86
C PHE A 143 4.82 -17.08 -32.75
N SER A 144 5.38 -16.03 -33.37
CA SER A 144 6.50 -16.17 -34.29
C SER A 144 7.79 -16.56 -33.56
N ARG A 145 8.25 -17.80 -33.78
CA ARG A 145 9.56 -18.28 -33.28
C ARG A 145 10.72 -17.40 -33.77
N LYS A 146 10.62 -16.84 -34.99
CA LYS A 146 11.63 -15.94 -35.52
C LYS A 146 11.74 -14.65 -34.71
N VAL A 147 10.62 -14.10 -34.24
CA VAL A 147 10.61 -12.90 -33.39
C VAL A 147 11.22 -13.22 -32.03
N TYR A 148 10.81 -14.35 -31.41
CA TYR A 148 11.36 -14.80 -30.13
C TYR A 148 12.89 -14.95 -30.17
N GLU A 149 13.43 -15.66 -31.18
CA GLU A 149 14.88 -15.88 -31.31
C GLU A 149 15.66 -14.61 -31.67
N ARG A 150 15.03 -13.64 -32.36
CA ARG A 150 15.62 -12.33 -32.60
C ARG A 150 15.71 -11.57 -31.29
N ASP A 151 14.60 -11.46 -30.57
CA ASP A 151 14.49 -10.66 -29.34
C ASP A 151 15.40 -11.19 -28.25
N LYS A 152 15.56 -12.52 -28.15
CA LYS A 152 16.50 -13.19 -27.26
C LYS A 152 17.96 -12.76 -27.45
N LYS A 153 18.34 -12.28 -28.64
CA LYS A 153 19.72 -11.84 -28.95
C LYS A 153 19.94 -10.35 -28.72
N ILE A 154 18.88 -9.54 -28.77
CA ILE A 154 18.99 -8.07 -28.75
C ILE A 154 18.57 -7.46 -27.41
N LEU A 155 17.64 -8.11 -26.69
CA LEU A 155 17.16 -7.65 -25.38
C LEU A 155 18.12 -8.10 -24.28
N THR A 156 18.16 -7.35 -23.19
CA THR A 156 18.82 -7.84 -21.98
C THR A 156 18.09 -9.08 -21.42
N PRO A 157 18.74 -9.91 -20.60
CA PRO A 157 18.07 -11.04 -19.94
C PRO A 157 16.80 -10.62 -19.17
N GLU A 158 16.82 -9.46 -18.53
CA GLU A 158 15.68 -8.91 -17.77
C GLU A 158 14.53 -8.50 -18.70
N GLU A 159 14.83 -7.76 -19.76
CA GLU A 159 13.84 -7.32 -20.76
C GLU A 159 13.21 -8.52 -21.46
N PHE A 160 14.02 -9.53 -21.82
CA PHE A 160 13.52 -10.75 -22.44
C PHE A 160 12.63 -11.56 -21.49
N SER A 161 13.00 -11.65 -20.21
CA SER A 161 12.21 -12.34 -19.19
C SER A 161 10.84 -11.69 -19.01
N PHE A 162 10.84 -10.36 -18.95
CA PHE A 162 9.62 -9.57 -18.82
C PHE A 162 8.71 -9.68 -20.05
N GLN A 163 9.25 -9.52 -21.25
CA GLN A 163 8.46 -9.46 -22.50
C GLN A 163 8.06 -10.82 -23.06
N HIS A 164 8.89 -11.86 -22.88
CA HIS A 164 8.73 -13.14 -23.58
C HIS A 164 8.64 -14.37 -22.69
N LEU A 165 9.03 -14.29 -21.42
CA LEU A 165 8.95 -15.41 -20.49
C LEU A 165 7.78 -15.31 -19.50
N GLY A 166 7.07 -14.18 -19.48
CA GLY A 166 5.99 -13.97 -18.51
C GLY A 166 6.50 -13.87 -17.07
N VAL A 167 7.74 -13.41 -16.88
CA VAL A 167 8.38 -13.27 -15.57
C VAL A 167 8.46 -11.80 -15.21
N TYR A 168 7.79 -11.41 -14.13
CA TYR A 168 7.91 -10.06 -13.61
C TYR A 168 9.32 -9.81 -13.06
N ILE A 169 9.91 -8.68 -13.46
CA ILE A 169 11.20 -8.22 -12.97
C ILE A 169 10.96 -6.94 -12.17
N LYS A 170 11.35 -6.97 -10.90
CA LYS A 170 11.28 -5.80 -10.02
C LYS A 170 12.22 -4.71 -10.56
N PRO A 171 11.76 -3.43 -10.66
CA PRO A 171 12.63 -2.33 -11.06
C PRO A 171 13.87 -2.24 -10.16
N GLN A 172 15.03 -1.99 -10.77
CA GLN A 172 16.26 -1.70 -10.03
C GLN A 172 16.27 -0.25 -9.54
N GLY A 173 16.95 -0.01 -8.41
CA GLY A 173 17.15 1.34 -7.89
C GLY A 173 15.93 1.95 -7.19
N LEU A 174 14.95 1.15 -6.76
CA LEU A 174 13.84 1.64 -5.94
C LEU A 174 14.35 2.38 -4.70
N VAL A 175 13.69 3.49 -4.39
CA VAL A 175 13.94 4.26 -3.17
C VAL A 175 13.51 3.47 -1.94
N TYR A 176 12.41 2.72 -2.04
CA TYR A 176 11.88 1.84 -1.00
C TYR A 176 11.93 0.39 -1.44
N ASP A 177 13.05 -0.29 -1.13
CA ASP A 177 13.22 -1.72 -1.38
C ASP A 177 13.04 -2.50 -0.07
N TYR A 178 11.85 -3.06 0.13
CA TYR A 178 11.44 -3.82 1.31
C TYR A 178 10.67 -5.10 0.98
N ASP A 179 10.57 -6.03 1.94
CA ASP A 179 9.69 -7.20 1.82
C ASP A 179 8.23 -6.76 1.96
N ARG A 180 7.55 -6.62 0.81
CA ARG A 180 6.18 -6.15 0.70
C ARG A 180 5.21 -6.99 1.54
N SER A 181 5.38 -8.31 1.57
CA SER A 181 4.49 -9.21 2.32
C SER A 181 4.61 -9.05 3.85
N ALA A 182 5.74 -8.53 4.34
CA ALA A 182 5.93 -8.27 5.76
C ALA A 182 5.23 -6.98 6.20
N VAL A 183 5.05 -6.03 5.28
CA VAL A 183 4.55 -4.67 5.52
C VAL A 183 3.09 -4.50 5.09
N VAL A 184 2.70 -5.04 3.94
CA VAL A 184 1.37 -4.84 3.34
C VAL A 184 0.40 -5.88 3.85
N LYS A 185 -0.45 -5.49 4.80
CA LYS A 185 -1.36 -6.38 5.53
C LYS A 185 -2.65 -5.64 5.85
N GLU A 186 -3.78 -6.35 5.83
CA GLU A 186 -5.04 -5.77 6.28
C GLU A 186 -4.91 -5.25 7.71
N VAL A 187 -5.21 -3.96 7.90
CA VAL A 187 -5.15 -3.30 9.20
C VAL A 187 -6.55 -3.28 9.80
N LYS A 188 -6.67 -3.84 11.01
CA LYS A 188 -7.90 -3.76 11.81
C LYS A 188 -7.91 -2.43 12.58
N TYR A 189 -8.73 -1.50 12.12
CA TYR A 189 -9.00 -0.23 12.79
C TYR A 189 -10.18 -0.38 13.76
N ASN A 190 -9.99 -0.03 15.03
CA ASN A 190 -10.97 -0.16 16.10
C ASN A 190 -11.33 1.19 16.74
N GLY A 191 -11.17 2.29 16.00
CA GLY A 191 -11.49 3.63 16.49
C GLY A 191 -10.33 4.32 17.21
N GLU A 192 -9.09 3.86 17.01
CA GLU A 192 -7.90 4.55 17.47
C GLU A 192 -7.86 5.99 16.91
N THR A 193 -7.25 6.90 17.65
CA THR A 193 -6.96 8.24 17.13
C THR A 193 -5.92 8.15 16.02
N CYS A 194 -6.24 8.68 14.85
CA CYS A 194 -5.32 8.76 13.74
C CYS A 194 -4.60 10.11 13.67
N PHE A 195 -3.50 10.08 12.94
CA PHE A 195 -2.80 11.21 12.36
C PHE A 195 -2.94 11.12 10.84
N ALA A 196 -2.73 12.23 10.13
CA ALA A 196 -2.58 12.19 8.69
C ALA A 196 -1.36 12.99 8.23
N GLY A 197 -0.78 12.61 7.11
CA GLY A 197 0.17 13.43 6.36
C GLY A 197 -0.49 13.87 5.07
N GLY A 198 -0.34 15.14 4.71
CA GLY A 198 -0.99 15.73 3.54
C GLY A 198 0.01 16.34 2.57
N ASP A 199 -0.06 15.90 1.32
CA ASP A 199 0.56 16.58 0.18
C ASP A 199 -0.53 17.37 -0.55
N PHE A 200 -0.30 18.67 -0.69
CA PHE A 200 -1.30 19.65 -1.12
C PHE A 200 -0.75 20.39 -2.33
N GLY A 201 -0.85 19.75 -3.49
CA GLY A 201 -0.53 20.34 -4.78
C GLY A 201 -1.72 21.06 -5.40
N PHE A 202 -1.44 21.88 -6.41
CA PHE A 202 -2.49 22.47 -7.26
C PHE A 202 -3.17 21.40 -8.13
N ASP A 203 -2.39 20.42 -8.61
CA ASP A 203 -2.86 19.37 -9.52
C ASP A 203 -3.45 18.17 -8.75
N SER A 204 -2.99 17.92 -7.53
CA SER A 204 -3.42 16.77 -6.70
C SER A 204 -3.42 17.10 -5.22
N THR A 205 -4.32 16.44 -4.48
CA THR A 205 -4.37 16.49 -3.02
C THR A 205 -4.44 15.08 -2.46
N THR A 206 -3.54 14.80 -1.52
CA THR A 206 -3.36 13.49 -0.92
C THR A 206 -3.38 13.54 0.59
N LEU A 207 -4.02 12.58 1.25
CA LEU A 207 -3.85 12.30 2.68
C LEU A 207 -3.48 10.83 2.89
N GLU A 208 -2.37 10.59 3.58
CA GLU A 208 -2.07 9.28 4.16
C GLU A 208 -2.56 9.28 5.61
N ILE A 209 -3.40 8.32 5.99
CA ILE A 209 -4.05 8.27 7.30
C ILE A 209 -3.53 7.06 8.07
N GLY A 210 -3.07 7.26 9.30
CA GLY A 210 -2.60 6.15 10.12
C GLY A 210 -2.63 6.41 11.62
N PHE A 211 -2.59 5.33 12.38
CA PHE A 211 -2.51 5.37 13.84
C PHE A 211 -1.26 4.64 14.34
N VAL A 212 -0.78 5.03 15.51
CA VAL A 212 0.36 4.38 16.17
C VAL A 212 -0.15 3.47 17.26
N ASN A 213 0.37 2.25 17.30
CA ASN A 213 0.25 1.38 18.47
C ASN A 213 1.64 1.13 19.09
N THR A 214 1.71 0.25 20.09
CA THR A 214 2.97 -0.06 20.80
C THR A 214 4.08 -0.63 19.92
N VAL A 215 3.73 -1.11 18.72
CA VAL A 215 4.65 -1.83 17.83
C VAL A 215 5.05 -1.00 16.62
N ALA A 216 4.09 -0.36 15.96
CA ALA A 216 4.26 0.27 14.65
C ALA A 216 3.28 1.41 14.38
N LEU A 217 3.58 2.22 13.36
CA LEU A 217 2.61 3.06 12.66
C LEU A 217 1.86 2.20 11.64
N HIS A 218 0.53 2.28 11.63
CA HIS A 218 -0.33 1.54 10.70
C HIS A 218 -1.06 2.53 9.80
N LEU A 219 -0.77 2.51 8.49
CA LEU A 219 -1.53 3.25 7.50
C LEU A 219 -2.81 2.48 7.19
N VAL A 220 -3.97 3.09 7.41
CA VAL A 220 -5.27 2.42 7.39
C VAL A 220 -6.12 2.78 6.19
N ASN A 221 -5.87 3.95 5.62
CA ASN A 221 -6.58 4.47 4.48
C ASN A 221 -5.80 5.63 3.87
N GLU A 222 -6.10 5.92 2.62
CA GLU A 222 -5.59 7.10 1.93
C GLU A 222 -6.75 7.90 1.33
N TYR A 223 -6.47 9.14 0.97
CA TYR A 223 -7.29 9.97 0.10
C TYR A 223 -6.39 10.47 -1.00
N PHE A 224 -6.78 10.25 -2.27
CA PHE A 224 -6.05 10.77 -3.43
C PHE A 224 -7.06 11.31 -4.43
N LYS A 225 -6.94 12.60 -4.78
CA LYS A 225 -7.78 13.25 -5.78
C LYS A 225 -7.01 14.26 -6.61
N VAL A 226 -7.36 14.33 -7.89
CA VAL A 226 -6.81 15.22 -8.92
C VAL A 226 -7.91 16.17 -9.35
N ASP A 227 -7.58 17.43 -9.63
CA ASP A 227 -8.49 18.44 -10.20
C ASP A 227 -9.83 18.67 -9.47
N ILE A 228 -9.82 18.59 -8.13
CA ILE A 228 -11.02 18.90 -7.32
C ILE A 228 -10.95 20.33 -6.78
N GLU A 229 -12.09 21.04 -6.83
CA GLU A 229 -12.21 22.34 -6.18
C GLU A 229 -11.99 22.24 -4.66
N PRO A 230 -11.38 23.25 -4.02
CA PRO A 230 -11.12 23.25 -2.57
C PRO A 230 -12.32 22.87 -1.68
N SER A 231 -13.54 23.27 -2.07
CA SER A 231 -14.78 22.95 -1.35
C SER A 231 -15.08 21.44 -1.30
N GLY A 232 -14.68 20.70 -2.34
CA GLY A 232 -14.79 19.24 -2.40
C GLY A 232 -13.85 18.56 -1.41
N HIS A 233 -12.63 19.08 -1.26
CA HIS A 233 -11.67 18.59 -0.26
C HIS A 233 -12.17 18.80 1.16
N VAL A 234 -12.75 19.97 1.48
CA VAL A 234 -13.29 20.27 2.83
C VAL A 234 -14.33 19.23 3.26
N ARG A 235 -15.29 18.87 2.40
CA ARG A 235 -16.33 17.88 2.73
C ARG A 235 -15.72 16.49 2.94
N ALA A 236 -14.88 16.04 2.02
CA ALA A 236 -14.22 14.74 2.12
C ALA A 236 -13.36 14.64 3.39
N PHE A 237 -12.62 15.71 3.71
CA PHE A 237 -11.78 15.75 4.89
C PHE A 237 -12.61 15.74 6.17
N ALA A 238 -13.73 16.47 6.23
CA ALA A 238 -14.62 16.43 7.38
C ALA A 238 -15.14 15.00 7.67
N GLU A 239 -15.48 14.25 6.63
CA GLU A 239 -15.90 12.85 6.74
C GLU A 239 -14.76 11.94 7.21
N LEU A 240 -13.58 12.07 6.60
CA LEU A 240 -12.40 11.28 6.97
C LEU A 240 -11.91 11.57 8.38
N ILE A 241 -11.84 12.85 8.77
CA ILE A 241 -11.46 13.29 10.12
C ILE A 241 -12.41 12.69 11.15
N LYS A 242 -13.73 12.73 10.89
CA LYS A 242 -14.72 12.14 11.78
C LYS A 242 -14.60 10.61 11.84
N ARG A 243 -14.43 9.96 10.69
CA ARG A 243 -14.39 8.49 10.58
C ARG A 243 -13.16 7.88 11.26
N TYR A 244 -12.01 8.52 11.10
CA TYR A 244 -10.72 8.02 11.59
C TYR A 244 -10.21 8.77 12.82
N HIS A 245 -11.02 9.66 13.41
CA HIS A 245 -10.64 10.48 14.57
C HIS A 245 -9.27 11.15 14.36
N ILE A 246 -9.12 11.84 13.22
CA ILE A 246 -7.85 12.45 12.82
C ILE A 246 -7.61 13.71 13.64
N ASN A 247 -6.61 13.70 14.52
CA ASN A 247 -6.36 14.82 15.42
C ASN A 247 -5.38 15.85 14.84
N ILE A 248 -4.39 15.39 14.07
CA ILE A 248 -3.36 16.24 13.47
C ILE A 248 -3.13 15.83 12.02
N ILE A 249 -3.10 16.82 11.13
CA ILE A 249 -2.65 16.69 9.73
C ILE A 249 -1.29 17.38 9.60
N PHE A 250 -0.27 16.60 9.28
CA PHE A 250 1.09 17.07 9.01
C PHE A 250 1.23 17.46 7.54
N TYR A 251 1.81 18.62 7.23
CA TYR A 251 1.84 19.13 5.86
C TYR A 251 3.15 19.83 5.50
N ASP A 252 3.44 19.93 4.20
CA ASP A 252 4.59 20.70 3.70
C ASP A 252 4.46 22.19 4.08
N PRO A 253 5.43 22.78 4.80
CA PRO A 253 5.47 24.23 5.06
C PRO A 253 5.19 25.13 3.85
N ALA A 254 5.53 24.70 2.63
CA ALA A 254 5.32 25.42 1.38
C ALA A 254 3.83 25.48 0.95
N ALA A 255 3.01 24.50 1.33
CA ALA A 255 1.60 24.40 0.92
C ALA A 255 0.63 25.28 1.74
N ARG A 256 1.13 26.28 2.48
CA ARG A 256 0.35 27.07 3.43
C ARG A 256 -0.87 27.78 2.81
N ALA A 257 -0.73 28.28 1.59
CA ALA A 257 -1.79 29.04 0.92
C ALA A 257 -3.01 28.14 0.64
N PHE A 258 -2.79 26.99 0.01
CA PHE A 258 -3.84 26.02 -0.31
C PHE A 258 -4.49 25.43 0.96
N MET A 259 -3.66 25.07 1.95
CA MET A 259 -4.13 24.55 3.24
C MET A 259 -5.03 25.56 3.98
N SER A 260 -4.76 26.86 3.87
CA SER A 260 -5.54 27.90 4.57
C SER A 260 -7.01 27.91 4.16
N GLU A 261 -7.34 27.59 2.91
CA GLU A 261 -8.74 27.52 2.45
C GLU A 261 -9.46 26.30 3.04
N ILE A 262 -8.79 25.14 3.01
CA ILE A 262 -9.30 23.91 3.62
C ILE A 262 -9.51 24.10 5.12
N GLN A 263 -8.55 24.69 5.83
CA GLN A 263 -8.63 24.94 7.26
C GLN A 263 -9.80 25.87 7.61
N LYS A 264 -10.05 26.90 6.80
CA LYS A 264 -11.19 27.80 6.99
C LYS A 264 -12.51 27.03 6.87
N GLY A 265 -12.68 26.24 5.81
CA GLY A 265 -13.89 25.43 5.61
C GLY A 265 -14.13 24.43 6.74
N LEU A 266 -13.09 23.74 7.20
CA LEU A 266 -13.19 22.80 8.33
C LEU A 266 -13.53 23.50 9.65
N THR A 267 -13.02 24.73 9.85
CA THR A 267 -13.35 25.56 11.02
C THR A 267 -14.82 25.99 11.00
N GLU A 268 -15.34 26.40 9.84
CA GLU A 268 -16.76 26.75 9.67
C GLU A 268 -17.68 25.55 9.95
N LEU A 269 -17.26 24.35 9.54
CA LEU A 269 -17.94 23.09 9.84
C LEU A 269 -17.72 22.59 11.28
N LYS A 270 -16.94 23.31 12.10
CA LYS A 270 -16.59 22.95 13.48
C LYS A 270 -15.96 21.56 13.62
N VAL A 271 -15.16 21.17 12.62
CA VAL A 271 -14.43 19.89 12.62
C VAL A 271 -13.13 20.07 13.43
N PRO A 272 -12.93 19.32 14.52
CA PRO A 272 -11.77 19.49 15.39
C PRO A 272 -10.55 18.79 14.78
N VAL A 273 -9.65 19.55 14.15
CA VAL A 273 -8.37 19.05 13.64
C VAL A 273 -7.28 20.12 13.74
N LYS A 274 -6.05 19.70 14.04
CA LYS A 274 -4.88 20.58 14.02
C LYS A 274 -4.09 20.38 12.72
N PHE A 275 -3.50 21.45 12.21
CA PHE A 275 -2.56 21.39 11.11
C PHE A 275 -1.17 21.72 11.63
N GLU A 276 -0.20 20.82 11.43
CA GLU A 276 1.18 21.01 11.87
C GLU A 276 2.16 20.88 10.71
N LYS A 277 3.18 21.74 10.68
CA LYS A 277 4.22 21.67 9.66
C LYS A 277 5.07 20.42 9.86
N ALA A 278 5.27 19.64 8.81
CA ALA A 278 6.21 18.53 8.81
C ALA A 278 7.65 19.01 8.57
N ASN A 279 8.62 18.17 8.95
CA ASN A 279 9.95 18.27 8.38
C ASN A 279 9.88 17.74 6.95
N ASN A 280 10.14 18.60 5.96
CA ASN A 280 10.02 18.28 4.55
C ASN A 280 11.36 17.89 3.89
N ASP A 281 12.44 17.70 4.67
CA ASP A 281 13.70 17.17 4.14
C ASP A 281 13.49 15.78 3.53
N VAL A 282 13.78 15.69 2.23
CA VAL A 282 13.50 14.49 1.43
C VAL A 282 14.35 13.32 1.87
N HIS A 283 15.66 13.52 2.03
CA HIS A 283 16.58 12.43 2.36
C HIS A 283 16.35 11.91 3.78
N ASP A 284 16.10 12.80 4.74
CA ASP A 284 15.73 12.41 6.10
C ASP A 284 14.42 11.63 6.12
N GLY A 285 13.38 12.12 5.42
CA GLY A 285 12.10 11.43 5.30
C GLY A 285 12.24 10.05 4.67
N VAL A 286 12.97 9.94 3.56
CA VAL A 286 13.26 8.67 2.87
C VAL A 286 14.00 7.70 3.79
N ARG A 287 15.00 8.19 4.54
CA ARG A 287 15.78 7.36 5.47
C ARG A 287 14.91 6.83 6.60
N GLU A 288 14.06 7.67 7.19
CA GLU A 288 13.19 7.27 8.29
C GLU A 288 12.08 6.32 7.83
N LYS A 289 11.46 6.55 6.66
CA LYS A 289 10.50 5.60 6.06
C LYS A 289 11.17 4.26 5.77
N ASN A 290 12.37 4.24 5.16
CA ASN A 290 13.12 3.00 4.94
C ASN A 290 13.44 2.24 6.24
N ARG A 291 13.86 2.96 7.29
CA ARG A 291 14.09 2.35 8.62
C ARG A 291 12.79 1.74 9.16
N ALA A 292 11.66 2.43 9.02
CA ALA A 292 10.39 1.96 9.52
C ALA A 292 9.90 0.70 8.76
N LEU A 293 10.00 0.72 7.43
CA LEU A 293 9.67 -0.43 6.57
C LEU A 293 10.51 -1.66 6.92
N LYS A 294 11.85 -1.52 6.90
CA LYS A 294 12.77 -2.65 7.15
C LYS A 294 12.76 -3.13 8.60
N GLY A 295 12.44 -2.24 9.53
CA GLY A 295 12.34 -2.55 10.96
C GLY A 295 10.99 -3.09 11.41
N GLY A 296 10.02 -3.28 10.50
CA GLY A 296 8.66 -3.70 10.86
C GLY A 296 7.91 -2.68 11.74
N LYS A 297 8.24 -1.40 11.60
CA LYS A 297 7.63 -0.25 12.32
C LYS A 297 6.63 0.53 11.47
N LEU A 298 6.42 0.11 10.22
CA LEU A 298 5.36 0.60 9.34
C LEU A 298 4.60 -0.60 8.78
N ILE A 299 3.27 -0.56 8.89
CA ILE A 299 2.34 -1.51 8.29
C ILE A 299 1.39 -0.70 7.39
N ILE A 300 1.11 -1.19 6.19
CA ILE A 300 0.29 -0.48 5.20
C ILE A 300 -0.89 -1.36 4.83
N ASP A 301 -2.10 -0.84 5.01
CA ASP A 301 -3.31 -1.52 4.54
C ASP A 301 -3.33 -1.56 3.00
N PRO A 302 -3.71 -2.68 2.36
CA PRO A 302 -3.88 -2.78 0.91
C PRO A 302 -4.81 -1.72 0.28
N LYS A 303 -5.65 -1.05 1.07
CA LYS A 303 -6.46 0.09 0.63
C LYS A 303 -5.65 1.35 0.32
N CYS A 304 -4.43 1.47 0.85
CA CYS A 304 -3.50 2.54 0.50
C CYS A 304 -2.84 2.24 -0.86
N TYR A 305 -3.64 1.95 -1.88
CA TYR A 305 -3.15 1.40 -3.13
C TYR A 305 -2.42 2.44 -3.99
N HIS A 306 -2.73 3.73 -3.88
CA HIS A 306 -2.00 4.81 -4.57
C HIS A 306 -0.59 4.99 -3.96
N LEU A 307 -0.45 4.94 -2.63
CA LEU A 307 0.87 4.93 -1.98
C LEU A 307 1.68 3.72 -2.40
N LEU A 308 1.06 2.55 -2.28
CA LEU A 308 1.68 1.28 -2.62
C LEU A 308 2.04 1.19 -4.11
N ASP A 309 1.29 1.93 -4.94
CA ASP A 309 1.56 2.16 -6.34
C ASP A 309 2.83 3.02 -6.52
N GLU A 310 2.89 4.20 -5.88
CA GLU A 310 4.04 5.09 -6.01
C GLU A 310 5.36 4.45 -5.56
N ASP A 311 5.35 3.63 -4.50
CA ASP A 311 6.53 2.91 -3.96
C ASP A 311 7.36 2.19 -5.06
N MET A 312 6.74 1.59 -6.07
CA MET A 312 7.45 0.82 -7.10
C MET A 312 7.84 1.65 -8.33
N GLY A 313 7.30 2.86 -8.46
CA GLY A 313 7.70 3.84 -9.47
C GLY A 313 8.79 4.78 -8.96
N TYR A 314 8.98 4.85 -7.64
CA TYR A 314 9.89 5.79 -7.00
C TYR A 314 11.32 5.24 -6.96
N ILE A 315 12.17 5.75 -7.86
CA ILE A 315 13.54 5.26 -8.09
C ILE A 315 14.58 6.36 -7.87
N TRP A 316 15.79 5.96 -7.51
CA TRP A 316 16.94 6.88 -7.48
C TRP A 316 17.40 7.21 -8.90
N LYS A 317 17.46 8.51 -9.23
CA LYS A 317 18.01 9.03 -10.48
C LYS A 317 18.97 10.17 -10.18
N ASN A 318 20.25 9.97 -10.50
CA ASN A 318 21.33 10.95 -10.24
C ASN A 318 21.44 11.39 -8.76
N GLY A 319 21.17 10.49 -7.81
CA GLY A 319 21.23 10.79 -6.37
C GLY A 319 19.96 11.40 -5.79
N GLU A 320 18.96 11.70 -6.63
CA GLU A 320 17.67 12.24 -6.21
C GLU A 320 16.56 11.21 -6.40
N PRO A 321 15.55 11.14 -5.51
CA PRO A 321 14.36 10.35 -5.74
C PRO A 321 13.55 10.92 -6.93
N SER A 322 13.11 10.04 -7.82
CA SER A 322 12.40 10.40 -9.05
C SER A 322 11.21 9.47 -9.28
N GLY A 323 10.09 10.02 -9.73
CA GLY A 323 8.81 9.33 -9.90
C GLY A 323 7.65 10.20 -9.45
N GLU A 324 6.44 9.67 -9.57
CA GLU A 324 5.28 10.23 -8.85
C GLU A 324 5.49 10.03 -7.34
N ARG A 325 5.12 11.03 -6.55
CA ARG A 325 5.48 11.10 -5.13
C ARG A 325 4.45 11.80 -4.25
N HIS A 326 3.20 11.90 -4.68
CA HIS A 326 2.20 12.65 -3.92
C HIS A 326 1.84 11.90 -2.62
N CYS A 327 1.57 10.61 -2.74
CA CYS A 327 1.36 9.72 -1.62
C CYS A 327 2.66 9.52 -0.84
N GLU A 328 3.80 9.45 -1.53
CA GLU A 328 5.10 9.35 -0.91
C GLU A 328 5.43 10.55 -0.01
N ASP A 329 5.23 11.76 -0.51
CA ASP A 329 5.47 13.00 0.22
C ASP A 329 4.53 13.09 1.43
N ALA A 330 3.23 12.80 1.23
CA ALA A 330 2.25 12.71 2.31
C ALA A 330 2.66 11.68 3.39
N SER A 331 3.08 10.47 2.98
CA SER A 331 3.54 9.42 3.91
C SER A 331 4.79 9.84 4.69
N ARG A 332 5.75 10.51 4.04
CA ARG A 332 6.96 11.05 4.70
C ARG A 332 6.58 12.12 5.72
N TYR A 333 5.68 13.04 5.37
CA TYR A 333 5.21 14.08 6.30
C TYR A 333 4.51 13.47 7.51
N LEU A 334 3.69 12.43 7.32
CA LEU A 334 3.08 11.68 8.41
C LEU A 334 4.14 11.05 9.31
N ILE A 335 5.06 10.27 8.75
CA ILE A 335 6.10 9.55 9.51
C ILE A 335 6.96 10.53 10.32
N MET A 336 7.43 11.61 9.69
CA MET A 336 8.26 12.62 10.34
C MET A 336 7.48 13.40 11.40
N GLY A 337 6.23 13.76 11.10
CA GLY A 337 5.34 14.47 12.02
C GLY A 337 5.03 13.65 13.27
N VAL A 338 4.63 12.39 13.09
CA VAL A 338 4.36 11.45 14.18
C VAL A 338 5.60 11.21 15.02
N LYS A 339 6.77 10.99 14.40
CA LYS A 339 8.03 10.83 15.12
C LYS A 339 8.32 12.03 16.03
N ASN A 340 8.17 13.25 15.50
CA ASN A 340 8.40 14.48 16.27
C ASN A 340 7.33 14.68 17.36
N PHE A 341 6.08 14.35 17.07
CA PHE A 341 5.00 14.38 18.06
C PHE A 341 5.29 13.44 19.23
N LEU A 342 5.60 12.17 18.95
CA LEU A 342 5.94 11.19 19.98
C LEU A 342 7.21 11.58 20.75
N HIS A 343 8.22 12.14 20.07
CA HIS A 343 9.40 12.66 20.76
C HIS A 343 9.08 13.82 21.70
N ARG A 344 8.10 14.67 21.41
CA ARG A 344 7.70 15.78 22.28
C ARG A 344 6.84 15.30 23.46
N GLU A 345 5.87 14.44 23.19
CA GLU A 345 4.93 13.91 24.21
C GLU A 345 5.61 12.91 25.16
N TYR A 346 6.51 12.08 24.63
CA TYR A 346 7.21 11.03 25.37
C TYR A 346 8.72 11.26 25.45
N ALA A 347 9.18 12.51 25.27
CA ALA A 347 10.55 12.86 25.61
C ALA A 347 10.80 12.33 27.03
N PRO A 348 11.83 11.49 27.26
CA PRO A 348 12.23 11.22 28.62
C PRO A 348 12.53 12.58 29.23
N THR A 349 11.78 12.96 30.27
CA THR A 349 12.15 14.09 31.11
C THR A 349 13.63 13.90 31.37
N LYS A 350 14.47 14.91 31.09
CA LYS A 350 15.87 14.88 31.51
C LYS A 350 15.86 14.69 33.02
N VAL A 351 15.87 13.45 33.47
CA VAL A 351 16.41 13.12 34.77
C VAL A 351 17.87 13.47 34.57
N GLU A 352 18.28 14.62 35.10
CA GLU A 352 19.68 14.84 35.40
C GLU A 352 20.11 13.64 36.23
N LYS A 353 20.67 12.62 35.57
CA LYS A 353 21.63 11.77 36.24
C LYS A 353 22.76 12.75 36.56
N LYS A 354 22.72 13.33 37.76
CA LYS A 354 23.96 13.66 38.46
C LYS A 354 24.81 12.42 38.29
N ALA A 355 25.83 12.50 37.44
CA ALA A 355 26.85 11.49 37.44
C ALA A 355 27.28 11.40 38.90
N LYS A 356 26.99 10.28 39.55
CA LYS A 356 27.66 9.98 40.81
C LYS A 356 29.13 10.01 40.43
N ASP A 357 29.81 11.04 40.90
CA ASP A 357 31.25 11.17 40.73
C ASP A 357 31.86 10.06 41.58
N TRP A 358 31.95 8.88 40.99
CA TRP A 358 32.48 7.69 41.62
C TRP A 358 33.92 7.93 42.08
N LEU A 359 34.66 8.83 41.42
CA LEU A 359 35.98 9.26 41.88
C LEU A 359 35.88 10.01 43.20
N ALA A 360 34.94 10.95 43.34
CA ALA A 360 34.70 11.64 44.61
C ALA A 360 34.22 10.68 45.72
N GLU A 361 33.31 9.75 45.41
CA GLU A 361 32.86 8.71 46.36
C GLU A 361 33.99 7.73 46.73
N HIS A 362 34.88 7.39 45.80
CA HIS A 362 36.04 6.53 46.02
C HIS A 362 37.09 7.21 46.91
N PHE A 363 37.43 8.46 46.63
CA PHE A 363 38.38 9.22 47.45
C PHE A 363 37.84 9.53 48.85
N GLN A 364 36.53 9.79 48.99
CA GLN A 364 35.92 9.97 50.29
C GLN A 364 35.94 8.67 51.11
N ASN A 365 35.65 7.52 50.50
CA ASN A 365 35.75 6.21 51.16
C ASN A 365 37.19 5.83 51.56
N LEU A 366 38.19 6.21 50.74
CA LEU A 366 39.61 6.06 51.09
C LEU A 366 40.00 6.95 52.27
N TYR A 367 39.57 8.22 52.24
CA TYR A 367 39.80 9.18 53.32
C TYR A 367 39.19 8.70 54.64
N ASP A 368 37.94 8.20 54.60
CA ASP A 368 37.23 7.71 55.78
C ASP A 368 37.84 6.40 56.34
N LYS A 369 38.40 5.54 55.47
CA LYS A 369 39.13 4.33 55.88
C LYS A 369 40.50 4.63 56.51
N VAL A 370 41.19 5.68 56.05
CA VAL A 370 42.51 6.07 56.58
C VAL A 370 42.37 6.87 57.88
N MET A 371 41.36 7.72 57.99
CA MET A 371 41.21 8.67 59.11
C MET A 371 40.40 8.13 60.29
N ASN A 372 39.79 6.93 60.19
CA ASN A 372 39.00 6.34 61.26
C ASN A 372 39.58 4.99 61.75
N PRO A 373 40.51 5.00 62.73
CA PRO A 373 41.38 3.87 63.05
C PRO A 373 40.71 2.73 63.87
N LYS A 374 39.38 2.56 63.78
CA LYS A 374 38.64 1.59 64.62
C LYS A 374 38.21 0.30 63.92
N ARG A 375 38.64 0.01 62.68
CA ARG A 375 38.46 -1.30 62.08
C ARG A 375 39.80 -1.93 61.72
N LYS A 376 40.32 -2.76 62.62
CA LYS A 376 41.31 -3.78 62.28
C LYS A 376 40.59 -4.88 61.51
N GLU A 377 40.57 -4.78 60.19
CA GLU A 377 40.39 -5.93 59.31
C GLU A 377 41.65 -6.03 58.45
N ASN A 378 42.29 -7.19 58.46
CA ASN A 378 43.44 -7.50 57.60
C ASN A 378 42.95 -7.45 56.15
N ILE A 379 43.26 -6.37 55.44
CA ILE A 379 43.04 -6.27 54.00
C ILE A 379 44.32 -6.76 53.32
N ASP A 380 44.22 -7.84 52.54
CA ASP A 380 45.29 -8.25 51.63
C ASP A 380 45.38 -7.21 50.51
N TRP A 381 46.55 -6.60 50.36
CA TRP A 381 46.79 -5.51 49.39
C TRP A 381 46.69 -5.99 47.94
N ARG A 382 46.68 -7.31 47.69
CA ARG A 382 46.50 -7.88 46.37
C ARG A 382 45.07 -7.81 45.85
N ASP A 383 44.08 -7.54 46.71
CA ASP A 383 42.67 -7.39 46.32
C ASP A 383 42.33 -5.98 45.79
N ILE A 384 43.34 -5.10 45.66
CA ILE A 384 43.17 -3.69 45.27
C ILE A 384 43.65 -3.42 43.82
N PHE A 385 44.34 -4.35 43.16
CA PHE A 385 44.88 -4.18 41.80
C PHE A 385 44.15 -5.01 40.75
#